data_AF-A0A2V6M9K3-F1
#
_entry.id   AF-A0A2V6M9K3-F1
#
_cell.length_a   1.000
_cell.length_b   1.000
_cell.length_c   1.000
_cell.angle_alpha   90.00
_cell.angle_beta   90.00
_cell.angle_gamma   90.00
#
_symmetry.space_group_name_H-M   'P 1'
#
loop_
_entity.id
_entity.type
_entity.pdbx_description
1 polymer ?
#
loop_
_entity_poly.entity_id
_entity_poly.type
_entity_poly.pdbx_seq_one_letter_code
_entity_poly.pdbx_strand_id
1 'polypeptide(L)'
;MREEYFTHGLRRIDLDPDPIKQFGIWFTAAVEVGISEMNAIALATVAENGQPTTRMVLLKGYDHAGFVFYTNYQSEKARHLEKNPRAGLVIHWKELERQIRIDCIAERVSHEESARYFHSRPIGSQLGAWVSHQSDVIDARRILEARLSELEERFAGQEIPCPPHWGGYRVKPERIEFWQGRPNRLHARRRIVADRTAGAVAAFQEPPIQNVLVIRASSFLRHIQRQSGSDHSCFVICRRETPHIDLQGTNRDPKGVEPNAPQLCFGL
;
A
#
# COMPACT_ATOMS: atom_id res chain seq x y z
N MET A 1 -13.77 -16.42 18.30
CA MET A 1 -12.96 -16.08 19.49
C MET A 1 -11.79 -15.24 19.01
N ARG A 2 -11.45 -14.11 19.66
CA ARG A 2 -10.44 -13.15 19.16
C ARG A 2 -9.26 -13.07 20.14
N GLU A 3 -8.05 -13.11 19.60
CA GLU A 3 -6.79 -13.03 20.36
C GLU A 3 -6.56 -11.59 20.87
N GLU A 4 -5.94 -11.47 22.04
CA GLU A 4 -5.49 -10.17 22.58
C GLU A 4 -4.23 -9.69 21.85
N TYR A 5 -4.10 -8.37 21.71
CA TYR A 5 -2.97 -7.73 21.01
C TYR A 5 -1.83 -7.45 21.98
N PHE A 6 -0.59 -7.82 21.64
CA PHE A 6 0.57 -7.75 22.55
C PHE A 6 1.65 -6.73 22.13
N THR A 7 1.45 -5.98 21.04
CA THR A 7 2.47 -5.01 20.58
C THR A 7 2.62 -3.79 21.48
N HIS A 8 3.87 -3.33 21.63
CA HIS A 8 4.20 -2.04 22.26
C HIS A 8 3.60 -0.93 21.39
N GLY A 9 2.57 -0.23 21.90
CA GLY A 9 1.77 0.65 21.04
C GLY A 9 2.47 1.92 20.56
N LEU A 10 1.95 2.49 19.47
CA LEU A 10 2.47 3.73 18.88
C LEU A 10 2.25 4.94 19.78
N ARG A 11 3.31 5.67 20.13
CA ARG A 11 3.23 7.06 20.57
C ARG A 11 3.41 7.98 19.36
N ARG A 12 2.94 9.23 19.47
CA ARG A 12 3.05 10.23 18.40
C ARG A 12 4.49 10.48 17.94
N ILE A 13 5.46 10.35 18.85
CA ILE A 13 6.89 10.54 18.55
C ILE A 13 7.49 9.38 17.73
N ASP A 14 6.79 8.25 17.66
CA ASP A 14 7.29 7.02 17.04
C ASP A 14 6.92 6.92 15.54
N LEU A 15 6.27 7.95 14.96
CA LEU A 15 5.82 7.98 13.57
C LEU A 15 6.45 9.15 12.79
N ASP A 16 6.99 8.85 11.61
CA ASP A 16 7.54 9.83 10.66
C ASP A 16 6.43 10.80 10.20
N PRO A 17 6.70 12.12 10.14
CA PRO A 17 5.74 13.09 9.61
C PRO A 17 5.45 12.92 8.12
N ASP A 18 6.37 12.35 7.34
CA ASP A 18 6.13 11.99 5.95
C ASP A 18 5.40 10.63 5.91
N PRO A 19 4.14 10.59 5.45
CA PRO A 19 3.36 9.36 5.46
C PRO A 19 3.90 8.29 4.50
N ILE A 20 4.60 8.67 3.42
CA ILE A 20 5.20 7.72 2.50
C ILE A 20 6.44 7.07 3.12
N LYS A 21 7.26 7.86 3.84
CA LYS A 21 8.36 7.31 4.64
C LYS A 21 7.85 6.41 5.75
N GLN A 22 6.80 6.83 6.45
CA GLN A 22 6.17 6.01 7.48
C GLN A 22 5.64 4.68 6.94
N PHE A 23 5.03 4.69 5.74
CA PHE A 23 4.65 3.48 5.04
C PHE A 23 5.86 2.58 4.80
N GLY A 24 6.95 3.13 4.28
CA GLY A 24 8.19 2.39 4.03
C GLY A 24 8.76 1.72 5.28
N ILE A 25 8.78 2.41 6.42
CA ILE A 25 9.24 1.85 7.70
C ILE A 25 8.41 0.61 8.08
N TRP A 26 7.07 0.68 7.97
CA TRP A 26 6.24 -0.48 8.30
C TRP A 26 6.30 -1.59 7.25
N PHE A 27 6.44 -1.24 5.98
CA PHE A 27 6.58 -2.20 4.90
C PHE A 27 7.86 -3.01 5.06
N THR A 28 9.00 -2.37 5.35
CA THR A 28 10.26 -3.05 5.67
C THR A 28 10.11 -4.01 6.85
N ALA A 29 9.44 -3.57 7.93
CA ALA A 29 9.18 -4.47 9.07
C ALA A 29 8.32 -5.69 8.70
N ALA A 30 7.35 -5.53 7.79
CA ALA A 30 6.54 -6.65 7.29
C ALA A 30 7.37 -7.65 6.44
N VAL A 31 8.35 -7.14 5.68
CA VAL A 31 9.31 -7.95 4.93
C VAL A 31 10.23 -8.72 5.88
N GLU A 32 10.79 -8.05 6.89
CA GLU A 32 11.71 -8.66 7.86
C GLU A 32 11.06 -9.77 8.69
N VAL A 33 9.78 -9.62 9.03
CA VAL A 33 9.00 -10.66 9.72
C VAL A 33 8.58 -11.81 8.77
N GLY A 34 8.73 -11.63 7.46
CA GLY A 34 8.40 -12.65 6.47
C GLY A 34 6.90 -12.87 6.29
N ILE A 35 6.09 -11.80 6.36
CA ILE A 35 4.64 -11.89 6.12
C ILE A 35 4.38 -12.31 4.67
N SER A 36 3.64 -13.40 4.49
CA SER A 36 3.24 -13.87 3.16
C SER A 36 2.37 -12.84 2.45
N GLU A 37 2.67 -12.57 1.18
CA GLU A 37 1.97 -11.58 0.35
C GLU A 37 1.79 -10.23 1.08
N MET A 38 2.81 -9.76 1.80
CA MET A 38 2.81 -8.49 2.53
C MET A 38 2.43 -7.27 1.68
N ASN A 39 2.60 -7.36 0.36
CA ASN A 39 2.23 -6.34 -0.61
C ASN A 39 0.78 -6.46 -1.13
N ALA A 40 -0.02 -7.41 -0.62
CA ALA A 40 -1.42 -7.53 -0.97
C ALA A 40 -2.24 -6.40 -0.34
N ILE A 41 -3.08 -5.76 -1.17
CA ILE A 41 -3.92 -4.62 -0.81
C ILE A 41 -5.36 -4.92 -1.17
N ALA A 42 -6.29 -4.69 -0.23
CA ALA A 42 -7.71 -4.63 -0.55
C ALA A 42 -8.02 -3.28 -1.21
N LEU A 43 -8.39 -3.31 -2.48
CA LEU A 43 -8.80 -2.15 -3.26
C LEU A 43 -10.33 -2.04 -3.30
N ALA A 44 -10.86 -0.95 -2.77
CA ALA A 44 -12.25 -0.55 -2.89
C ALA A 44 -12.43 0.45 -4.03
N THR A 45 -13.39 0.20 -4.92
CA THR A 45 -13.83 1.11 -5.98
C THR A 45 -15.35 1.21 -5.98
N VAL A 46 -15.91 2.24 -6.63
CA VAL A 46 -17.35 2.49 -6.63
C VAL A 46 -17.88 2.39 -8.06
N ALA A 47 -18.89 1.54 -8.26
CA ALA A 47 -19.58 1.40 -9.52
C ALA A 47 -20.39 2.65 -9.88
N GLU A 48 -20.81 2.78 -11.14
CA GLU A 48 -21.57 3.94 -11.63
C GLU A 48 -22.91 4.12 -10.91
N ASN A 49 -23.53 3.03 -10.44
CA ASN A 49 -24.75 3.06 -9.63
C ASN A 49 -24.50 3.40 -8.14
N GLY A 50 -23.27 3.74 -7.75
CA GLY A 50 -22.88 4.03 -6.37
C GLY A 50 -22.54 2.80 -5.51
N GLN A 51 -22.62 1.58 -6.03
CA GLN A 51 -22.31 0.36 -5.28
C GLN A 51 -20.79 0.24 -5.05
N PRO A 52 -20.30 0.21 -3.79
CA PRO A 52 -18.90 -0.10 -3.51
C PRO A 52 -18.60 -1.58 -3.79
N THR A 53 -17.41 -1.84 -4.31
CA THR A 53 -16.89 -3.16 -4.66
C THR A 53 -15.45 -3.28 -4.18
N THR A 54 -15.05 -4.45 -3.68
CA THR A 54 -13.72 -4.68 -3.11
C THR A 54 -13.09 -5.95 -3.68
N ARG A 55 -11.77 -5.93 -3.89
CA ARG A 55 -10.97 -7.10 -4.28
C ARG A 55 -9.51 -6.91 -3.86
N MET A 56 -8.74 -8.00 -3.84
CA MET A 56 -7.30 -7.92 -3.63
C MET A 56 -6.57 -7.52 -4.92
N VAL A 57 -5.55 -6.67 -4.77
CA VAL A 57 -4.53 -6.35 -5.79
C VAL A 57 -3.16 -6.38 -5.13
N LEU A 58 -2.10 -6.45 -5.93
CA LEU A 58 -0.73 -6.41 -5.40
C LEU A 58 -0.11 -5.04 -5.61
N LEU A 59 0.45 -4.46 -4.54
CA LEU A 59 1.33 -3.31 -4.61
C LEU A 59 2.63 -3.70 -5.31
N LYS A 60 3.04 -2.91 -6.30
CA LYS A 60 4.23 -3.17 -7.11
C LYS A 60 5.27 -2.06 -7.04
N GLY A 61 4.90 -0.91 -6.50
CA GLY A 61 5.82 0.18 -6.21
C GLY A 61 5.13 1.26 -5.42
N TYR A 62 5.91 2.09 -4.75
CA TYR A 62 5.43 3.32 -4.13
C TYR A 62 6.56 4.34 -4.10
N ASP A 63 6.20 5.61 -4.19
CA ASP A 63 7.10 6.76 -4.08
C ASP A 63 6.31 7.97 -3.57
N HIS A 64 6.93 9.15 -3.56
CA HIS A 64 6.27 10.38 -3.12
C HIS A 64 5.01 10.75 -3.94
N ALA A 65 4.87 10.25 -5.17
CA ALA A 65 3.69 10.47 -6.00
C ALA A 65 2.55 9.47 -5.73
N GLY A 66 2.79 8.38 -4.98
CA GLY A 66 1.75 7.46 -4.54
C GLY A 66 2.11 5.99 -4.69
N PHE A 67 1.09 5.14 -4.75
CA PHE A 67 1.24 3.67 -4.76
C PHE A 67 0.80 3.10 -6.11
N VAL A 68 1.48 2.09 -6.62
CA VAL A 68 1.22 1.54 -7.97
C VAL A 68 0.79 0.08 -7.90
N PHE A 69 -0.28 -0.25 -8.60
CA PHE A 69 -0.69 -1.62 -8.87
C PHE A 69 -1.00 -1.78 -10.37
N TYR A 70 -0.93 -3.01 -10.88
CA TYR A 70 -1.18 -3.31 -12.30
C TYR A 70 -2.39 -4.22 -12.48
N THR A 71 -3.12 -4.03 -13.57
CA THR A 71 -4.40 -4.71 -13.85
C THR A 71 -4.70 -4.71 -15.35
N ASN A 72 -5.76 -5.44 -15.72
CA ASN A 72 -6.40 -5.29 -17.01
C ASN A 72 -7.37 -4.08 -16.98
N TYR A 73 -7.23 -3.14 -17.92
CA TYR A 73 -8.06 -1.93 -18.08
C TYR A 73 -9.51 -2.23 -18.52
N GLN A 74 -9.80 -3.43 -19.00
CA GLN A 74 -11.16 -3.89 -19.31
C GLN A 74 -11.88 -4.47 -18.08
N SER A 75 -11.17 -4.70 -16.97
CA SER A 75 -11.76 -5.29 -15.77
C SER A 75 -12.78 -4.38 -15.09
N GLU A 76 -13.66 -4.96 -14.26
CA GLU A 76 -14.69 -4.22 -13.53
C GLU A 76 -14.10 -3.05 -12.72
N LYS A 77 -13.01 -3.29 -11.98
CA LYS A 77 -12.35 -2.24 -11.17
C LYS A 77 -11.85 -1.08 -12.04
N ALA A 78 -11.33 -1.37 -13.24
CA ALA A 78 -10.83 -0.35 -14.14
C ALA A 78 -12.00 0.48 -14.70
N ARG A 79 -13.10 -0.18 -15.12
CA ARG A 79 -14.33 0.52 -15.53
C ARG A 79 -14.86 1.45 -14.43
N HIS A 80 -14.81 1.02 -13.16
CA HIS A 80 -15.17 1.87 -12.03
C HIS A 80 -14.23 3.08 -11.92
N LEU A 81 -12.92 2.86 -11.98
CA LEU A 81 -11.91 3.93 -11.86
C LEU A 81 -11.95 4.95 -13.01
N GLU A 82 -12.30 4.54 -14.22
CA GLU A 82 -12.50 5.48 -15.34
C GLU A 82 -13.68 6.43 -15.12
N LYS A 83 -14.74 5.95 -14.45
CA LYS A 83 -15.94 6.76 -14.16
C LYS A 83 -15.82 7.56 -12.88
N ASN A 84 -15.18 6.97 -11.87
CA ASN A 84 -14.94 7.57 -10.57
C ASN A 84 -13.53 7.20 -10.10
N PRO A 85 -12.56 8.12 -10.18
CA PRO A 85 -11.18 7.80 -9.84
C PRO A 85 -10.96 7.70 -8.33
N ARG A 86 -11.96 7.99 -7.49
CA ARG A 86 -11.85 7.83 -6.04
C ARG A 86 -11.83 6.34 -5.68
N ALA A 87 -10.82 5.98 -4.90
CA ALA A 87 -10.62 4.62 -4.40
C ALA A 87 -10.22 4.62 -2.93
N GLY A 88 -10.38 3.46 -2.30
CA GLY A 88 -9.85 3.18 -0.97
C GLY A 88 -8.91 1.99 -1.01
N LEU A 89 -7.79 2.07 -0.30
CA LEU A 89 -6.89 0.94 -0.09
C LEU A 89 -6.85 0.56 1.39
N VAL A 90 -6.76 -0.74 1.65
CA VAL A 90 -6.44 -1.26 2.97
C VAL A 90 -5.34 -2.30 2.87
N ILE A 91 -4.33 -2.15 3.71
CA ILE A 91 -3.29 -3.14 3.95
C ILE A 91 -3.43 -3.58 5.40
N HIS A 92 -3.44 -4.89 5.62
CA HIS A 92 -3.55 -5.45 6.96
C HIS A 92 -2.48 -6.52 7.17
N TRP A 93 -1.61 -6.28 8.14
CA TRP A 93 -0.59 -7.22 8.58
C TRP A 93 -0.98 -7.73 9.95
N LYS A 94 -1.56 -8.93 9.99
CA LYS A 94 -2.11 -9.52 11.22
C LYS A 94 -1.01 -9.74 12.25
N GLU A 95 0.12 -10.26 11.80
CA GLU A 95 1.31 -10.64 12.57
C GLU A 95 1.94 -9.45 13.29
N LEU A 96 1.87 -8.27 12.66
CA LEU A 96 2.34 -7.01 13.24
C LEU A 96 1.24 -6.23 13.95
N GLU A 97 0.00 -6.73 13.91
CA GLU A 97 -1.18 -6.04 14.42
C GLU A 97 -1.32 -4.63 13.81
N ARG A 98 -1.00 -4.50 12.52
CA ARG A 98 -0.97 -3.22 11.80
C ARG A 98 -2.03 -3.17 10.70
N GLN A 99 -2.54 -1.97 10.47
CA GLN A 99 -3.40 -1.69 9.33
C GLN A 99 -3.09 -0.30 8.79
N ILE A 100 -3.04 -0.17 7.48
CA ILE A 100 -2.90 1.10 6.78
C ILE A 100 -4.14 1.27 5.91
N ARG A 101 -4.82 2.42 6.02
CA ARG A 101 -5.94 2.78 5.16
C ARG A 101 -5.57 4.01 4.36
N ILE A 102 -5.92 4.02 3.08
CA ILE A 102 -5.61 5.11 2.17
C ILE A 102 -6.89 5.50 1.44
N ASP A 103 -7.30 6.75 1.54
CA ASP A 103 -8.26 7.33 0.60
C ASP A 103 -7.44 7.99 -0.52
N CYS A 104 -7.77 7.72 -1.77
CA CYS A 104 -6.92 8.12 -2.89
C CYS A 104 -7.69 8.41 -4.18
N ILE A 105 -7.01 9.08 -5.11
CA ILE A 105 -7.40 9.22 -6.51
C ILE A 105 -6.49 8.31 -7.36
N ALA A 106 -7.08 7.41 -8.15
CA ALA A 106 -6.35 6.55 -9.07
C ALA A 106 -6.21 7.23 -10.44
N GLU A 107 -5.02 7.17 -11.00
CA GLU A 107 -4.71 7.63 -12.36
C GLU A 107 -3.95 6.53 -13.10
N ARG A 108 -4.16 6.40 -14.41
CA ARG A 108 -3.36 5.46 -15.21
C ARG A 108 -1.91 5.90 -15.22
N VAL A 109 -1.00 4.94 -15.11
CA VAL A 109 0.43 5.19 -15.40
C VAL A 109 0.64 5.27 -16.91
N SER A 110 1.80 5.78 -17.33
CA SER A 110 2.11 5.87 -18.76
C SER A 110 2.20 4.47 -19.39
N HIS A 111 2.07 4.41 -20.72
CA HIS A 111 2.23 3.15 -21.44
C HIS A 111 3.65 2.61 -21.28
N GLU A 112 4.65 3.49 -21.24
CA GLU A 112 6.06 3.15 -21.06
C GLU A 112 6.33 2.57 -19.66
N GLU A 113 5.73 3.13 -18.60
CA GLU A 113 5.81 2.57 -17.25
C GLU A 113 5.15 1.19 -17.19
N SER A 114 3.99 1.04 -17.85
CA SER A 114 3.29 -0.24 -17.98
C SER A 114 4.12 -1.29 -18.72
N ALA A 115 4.68 -0.94 -19.88
CA ALA A 115 5.50 -1.85 -20.68
C ALA A 115 6.77 -2.27 -19.93
N ARG A 116 7.45 -1.33 -19.27
CA ARG A 116 8.66 -1.62 -18.48
C ARG A 116 8.37 -2.67 -17.39
N TYR A 117 7.30 -2.48 -16.62
CA TYR A 117 6.91 -3.46 -15.60
C TYR A 117 6.34 -4.74 -16.21
N PHE A 118 5.66 -4.68 -17.37
CA PHE A 118 5.19 -5.86 -18.08
C PHE A 118 6.35 -6.81 -18.42
N HIS A 119 7.41 -6.29 -19.03
CA HIS A 119 8.57 -7.08 -19.47
C HIS A 119 9.43 -7.59 -18.30
N SER A 120 9.31 -7.00 -17.11
CA SER A 120 9.98 -7.53 -15.91
C SER A 120 9.26 -8.73 -15.28
N ARG A 121 8.06 -9.10 -15.77
CA ARG A 121 7.29 -10.24 -15.23
C ARG A 121 7.77 -11.56 -15.83
N PRO A 122 7.60 -12.69 -15.12
CA PRO A 122 7.83 -14.01 -15.71
C PRO A 122 7.02 -14.22 -16.99
N ILE A 123 7.57 -14.96 -17.95
CA ILE A 123 6.95 -15.20 -19.28
C ILE A 123 5.50 -15.70 -19.15
N GLY A 124 5.24 -16.68 -18.27
CA GLY A 124 3.87 -17.17 -18.05
C GLY A 124 2.90 -16.10 -17.54
N SER A 125 3.39 -15.12 -16.77
CA SER A 125 2.60 -13.95 -16.36
C SER A 125 2.34 -12.96 -17.50
N GLN A 126 3.32 -12.77 -18.39
CA GLN A 126 3.16 -11.96 -19.59
C GLN A 126 2.09 -12.56 -20.52
N LEU A 127 2.17 -13.86 -20.78
CA LEU A 127 1.17 -14.61 -21.56
C LEU A 127 -0.21 -14.60 -20.90
N GLY A 128 -0.29 -14.82 -19.59
CA GLY A 128 -1.55 -14.79 -18.85
C GLY A 128 -2.29 -13.44 -18.93
N ALA A 129 -1.55 -12.34 -19.11
CA ALA A 129 -2.15 -11.02 -19.33
C ALA A 129 -2.80 -10.86 -20.71
N TRP A 130 -2.35 -11.60 -21.73
CA TRP A 130 -2.99 -11.67 -23.05
C TRP A 130 -4.22 -12.59 -23.05
N VAL A 131 -4.16 -13.70 -22.31
CA VAL A 131 -5.22 -14.72 -22.31
C VAL A 131 -6.46 -14.25 -21.53
N SER A 132 -6.27 -13.52 -20.43
CA SER A 132 -7.33 -13.22 -19.47
C SER A 132 -8.10 -11.95 -19.81
N HIS A 133 -9.31 -12.11 -20.36
CA HIS A 133 -10.35 -11.08 -20.27
C HIS A 133 -10.90 -11.05 -18.84
N GLN A 134 -10.14 -10.40 -17.96
CA GLN A 134 -10.42 -10.40 -16.53
C GLN A 134 -11.81 -9.78 -16.28
N SER A 135 -12.70 -10.55 -15.62
CA SER A 135 -14.10 -10.24 -15.28
C SER A 135 -15.17 -10.62 -16.33
N ASP A 136 -14.80 -11.31 -17.42
CA ASP A 136 -15.77 -11.89 -18.36
C ASP A 136 -16.17 -13.32 -17.94
N VAL A 137 -17.40 -13.71 -18.25
CA VAL A 137 -17.87 -15.10 -18.07
C VAL A 137 -17.21 -15.96 -19.14
N ILE A 138 -16.56 -17.04 -18.73
CA ILE A 138 -15.91 -17.98 -19.65
C ILE A 138 -16.63 -19.31 -19.55
N ASP A 139 -17.07 -19.84 -20.69
CA ASP A 139 -17.87 -21.08 -20.76
C ASP A 139 -17.10 -22.31 -20.26
N ALA A 140 -15.78 -22.35 -20.45
CA ALA A 140 -14.94 -23.45 -19.95
C ALA A 140 -13.47 -23.04 -19.75
N ARG A 141 -12.84 -23.57 -18.70
CA ARG A 141 -11.40 -23.43 -18.42
C ARG A 141 -10.52 -23.81 -19.62
N ARG A 142 -10.93 -24.83 -20.38
CA ARG A 142 -10.21 -25.31 -21.58
C ARG A 142 -9.99 -24.22 -22.64
N ILE A 143 -10.85 -23.20 -22.69
CA ILE A 143 -10.71 -22.06 -23.61
C ILE A 143 -9.47 -21.22 -23.24
N LEU A 144 -9.23 -21.01 -21.95
CA LEU A 144 -8.04 -20.28 -21.47
C LEU A 144 -6.76 -21.06 -21.76
N GLU A 145 -6.78 -22.37 -21.54
CA GLU A 145 -5.64 -23.26 -21.79
C GLU A 145 -5.28 -23.31 -23.28
N ALA A 146 -6.28 -23.45 -24.17
CA ALA A 146 -6.07 -23.43 -25.61
C ALA A 146 -5.47 -22.10 -26.09
N ARG A 147 -5.99 -20.96 -25.60
CA ARG A 147 -5.45 -19.63 -25.92
C ARG A 147 -4.03 -19.44 -25.40
N LEU A 148 -3.73 -19.99 -24.22
CA LEU A 148 -2.38 -19.93 -23.67
C LEU A 148 -1.40 -20.67 -24.57
N SER A 149 -1.72 -21.91 -24.97
CA SER A 149 -0.87 -22.69 -25.88
C SER A 149 -0.68 -22.03 -27.24
N GLU A 150 -1.75 -21.44 -27.81
CA GLU A 150 -1.63 -20.67 -29.07
C GLU A 150 -0.65 -19.49 -28.92
N LEU A 151 -0.70 -18.76 -27.81
CA LEU A 151 0.20 -17.62 -27.56
C LEU A 151 1.63 -18.07 -27.23
N GLU A 152 1.81 -19.21 -26.55
CA GLU A 152 3.11 -19.82 -26.32
C GLU A 152 3.81 -20.16 -27.64
N GLU A 153 3.08 -20.78 -28.58
CA GLU A 153 3.60 -21.07 -29.92
C GLU A 153 3.88 -19.79 -30.72
N ARG A 154 2.93 -18.85 -30.71
CA ARG A 154 3.03 -17.59 -31.46
C ARG A 154 4.22 -16.74 -31.03
N PHE A 155 4.50 -16.67 -29.73
CA PHE A 155 5.59 -15.86 -29.17
C PHE A 155 6.83 -16.68 -28.81
N ALA A 156 6.92 -17.94 -29.26
CA ALA A 156 8.09 -18.77 -29.03
C ALA A 156 9.37 -18.08 -29.54
N GLY A 157 10.32 -17.85 -28.64
CA GLY A 157 11.59 -17.20 -28.95
C GLY A 157 11.50 -15.70 -29.29
N GLN A 158 10.34 -15.06 -29.06
CA GLN A 158 10.11 -13.64 -29.34
C GLN A 158 9.74 -12.88 -28.06
N GLU A 159 9.98 -11.58 -28.06
CA GLU A 159 9.49 -10.71 -27.00
C GLU A 159 7.97 -10.58 -27.09
N ILE A 160 7.27 -10.81 -25.97
CA ILE A 160 5.82 -10.68 -25.90
C ILE A 160 5.51 -9.18 -25.75
N PRO A 161 4.76 -8.54 -26.67
CA PRO A 161 4.40 -7.14 -26.53
C PRO A 161 3.45 -6.93 -25.34
N CYS A 162 3.56 -5.79 -24.66
CA CYS A 162 2.60 -5.41 -23.63
C CYS A 162 1.19 -5.22 -24.26
N PRO A 163 0.14 -5.92 -23.78
CA PRO A 163 -1.19 -5.76 -24.33
C PRO A 163 -1.71 -4.33 -24.17
N PRO A 164 -2.44 -3.77 -25.15
CA PRO A 164 -2.98 -2.40 -25.08
C PRO A 164 -4.04 -2.22 -23.97
N HIS A 165 -4.65 -3.32 -23.53
CA HIS A 165 -5.64 -3.35 -22.47
C HIS A 165 -5.04 -3.66 -21.09
N TRP A 166 -3.71 -3.70 -20.96
CA TRP A 166 -3.04 -3.98 -19.70
C TRP A 166 -2.16 -2.81 -19.26
N GLY A 167 -2.12 -2.53 -17.96
CA GLY A 167 -1.23 -1.52 -17.43
C GLY A 167 -1.46 -1.20 -15.95
N GLY A 168 -0.89 -0.09 -15.50
CA GLY A 168 -0.87 0.31 -14.10
C GLY A 168 -1.84 1.43 -13.75
N TYR A 169 -2.27 1.45 -12.48
CA TYR A 169 -2.81 2.63 -11.83
C TYR A 169 -1.87 3.09 -10.72
N ARG A 170 -1.59 4.39 -10.70
CA ARG A 170 -0.99 5.08 -9.57
C ARG A 170 -2.10 5.71 -8.74
N VAL A 171 -2.15 5.34 -7.47
CA VAL A 171 -3.09 5.89 -6.50
C VAL A 171 -2.41 6.99 -5.68
N LYS A 172 -2.87 8.22 -5.87
CA LYS A 172 -2.39 9.41 -5.16
C LYS A 172 -3.14 9.52 -3.83
N PRO A 173 -2.46 9.41 -2.68
CA PRO A 173 -3.12 9.47 -1.39
C PRO A 173 -3.65 10.87 -1.11
N GLU A 174 -4.95 10.97 -0.79
CA GLU A 174 -5.55 12.19 -0.22
C GLU A 174 -5.53 12.12 1.31
N ARG A 175 -5.58 10.90 1.86
CA ARG A 175 -5.52 10.64 3.30
C ARG A 175 -4.88 9.28 3.54
N ILE A 176 -3.97 9.21 4.51
CA ILE A 176 -3.40 7.94 4.99
C ILE A 176 -3.68 7.83 6.50
N GLU A 177 -4.18 6.67 6.93
CA GLU A 177 -4.44 6.34 8.32
C GLU A 177 -3.61 5.11 8.72
N PHE A 178 -2.74 5.29 9.71
CA PHE A 178 -1.93 4.25 10.33
C PHE A 178 -2.62 3.77 11.61
N TRP A 179 -2.87 2.48 11.70
CA TRP A 179 -3.49 1.82 12.85
C TRP A 179 -2.57 0.73 13.40
N GLN A 180 -2.41 0.72 14.72
CA GLN A 180 -1.66 -0.31 15.45
C GLN A 180 -2.51 -0.87 16.59
N GLY A 181 -2.52 -2.19 16.69
CA GLY A 181 -3.09 -2.96 17.78
C GLY A 181 -2.54 -2.51 19.13
N ARG A 182 -3.38 -2.57 20.16
CA ARG A 182 -2.97 -2.38 21.56
C ARG A 182 -3.83 -3.29 22.42
N PRO A 183 -3.32 -3.70 23.60
CA PRO A 183 -4.15 -4.29 24.64
C PRO A 183 -5.35 -3.40 24.97
N ASN A 184 -6.42 -4.00 25.50
CA ASN A 184 -7.60 -3.29 26.01
C ASN A 184 -8.35 -2.41 24.98
N ARG A 185 -8.18 -2.67 23.67
CA ARG A 185 -8.86 -1.96 22.56
C ARG A 185 -8.51 -0.47 22.43
N LEU A 186 -7.47 0.01 23.11
CA LEU A 186 -7.00 1.39 23.05
C LEU A 186 -6.06 1.62 21.86
N HIS A 187 -6.51 1.24 20.65
CA HIS A 187 -5.68 1.26 19.45
C HIS A 187 -5.17 2.66 19.12
N ALA A 188 -3.93 2.73 18.66
CA ALA A 188 -3.38 3.98 18.17
C ALA A 188 -3.83 4.21 16.71
N ARG A 189 -4.28 5.42 16.40
CA ARG A 189 -4.67 5.86 15.06
C ARG A 189 -3.98 7.19 14.76
N ARG A 190 -3.21 7.26 13.67
CA ARG A 190 -2.71 8.53 13.13
C ARG A 190 -3.25 8.73 11.73
N ARG A 191 -3.86 9.89 11.50
CA ARG A 191 -4.39 10.30 10.20
C ARG A 191 -3.57 11.46 9.66
N ILE A 192 -3.15 11.35 8.41
CA ILE A 192 -2.36 12.35 7.70
C ILE A 192 -3.17 12.70 6.44
N VAL A 193 -3.48 13.98 6.23
CA VAL A 193 -4.33 14.47 5.12
C VAL A 193 -3.51 15.40 4.23
N ALA A 194 -3.59 15.23 2.91
CA ALA A 194 -2.95 16.13 1.97
C ALA A 194 -3.59 17.53 2.04
N ASP A 195 -2.78 18.56 2.28
CA ASP A 195 -3.18 19.97 2.22
C ASP A 195 -3.35 20.38 0.76
N ARG A 196 -4.56 20.85 0.42
CA ARG A 196 -4.89 21.31 -0.93
C ARG A 196 -4.76 22.84 -1.07
N THR A 197 -4.32 23.54 -0.03
CA THR A 197 -4.29 25.01 -0.01
C THR A 197 -3.02 25.59 -0.63
N ALA A 198 -1.98 24.78 -0.86
CA ALA A 198 -0.78 25.18 -1.57
C ALA A 198 -0.76 24.55 -2.96
N GLY A 199 -0.98 25.38 -3.99
CA GLY A 199 -0.69 24.98 -5.37
C GLY A 199 0.79 24.60 -5.47
N ALA A 200 1.04 23.33 -5.81
CA ALA A 200 2.33 22.65 -5.84
C ALA A 200 2.91 22.29 -4.45
N VAL A 201 3.12 20.97 -4.28
CA VAL A 201 3.57 20.22 -3.10
C VAL A 201 2.52 20.14 -1.98
N ALA A 202 1.82 19.01 -1.91
CA ALA A 202 0.91 18.69 -0.83
C ALA A 202 1.68 18.62 0.50
N ALA A 203 1.68 19.70 1.27
CA ALA A 203 2.03 19.63 2.69
C ALA A 203 0.98 18.73 3.36
N PHE A 204 1.36 17.81 4.23
CA PHE A 204 0.34 17.03 4.93
C PHE A 204 -0.06 17.75 6.23
N GLN A 205 -1.33 18.10 6.38
CA GLN A 205 -1.86 18.73 7.59
C GLN A 205 -2.52 17.70 8.51
N GLU A 206 -2.32 17.86 9.82
CA GLU A 206 -2.91 17.01 10.86
C GLU A 206 -4.33 17.50 11.21
N PRO A 207 -5.38 16.67 11.06
CA PRO A 207 -6.69 17.01 11.61
C PRO A 207 -6.68 16.89 13.15
N PRO A 208 -7.46 17.70 13.88
CA PRO A 208 -7.60 17.56 15.33
C PRO A 208 -8.16 16.19 15.72
N ILE A 209 -7.68 15.67 16.84
CA ILE A 209 -7.95 14.33 17.38
C ILE A 209 -9.45 14.03 17.41
N GLN A 210 -9.90 13.02 16.66
CA GLN A 210 -11.20 12.39 16.90
C GLN A 210 -10.99 11.16 17.80
N ASN A 211 -11.06 11.37 19.11
CA ASN A 211 -11.47 10.30 20.01
C ASN A 211 -12.94 10.02 19.68
N VAL A 212 -13.25 8.89 19.05
CA VAL A 212 -14.64 8.43 18.96
C VAL A 212 -15.07 8.01 20.37
N LEU A 213 -15.63 8.96 21.10
CA LEU A 213 -16.47 8.76 22.27
C LEU A 213 -17.78 9.51 21.98
N VAL A 214 -18.74 8.84 21.36
CA VAL A 214 -20.11 9.35 21.31
C VAL A 214 -20.73 9.08 22.67
N ILE A 215 -20.52 9.99 23.62
CA ILE A 215 -21.40 10.11 24.79
C ILE A 215 -22.28 11.33 24.51
N ARG A 216 -23.56 11.08 24.19
CA ARG A 216 -24.58 12.13 24.29
C ARG A 216 -24.73 12.48 25.77
N ALA A 217 -24.56 13.77 26.07
CA ALA A 217 -24.73 14.29 27.39
C ALA A 217 -26.21 14.22 27.82
N SER A 218 -26.45 13.63 29.00
CA SER A 218 -27.51 14.07 29.90
C SER A 218 -27.19 13.63 31.33
N SER A 219 -26.74 14.62 32.12
CA SER A 219 -26.99 14.82 33.56
C SER A 219 -26.87 13.63 34.53
N PHE A 220 -25.85 13.63 35.40
CA PHE A 220 -26.01 13.81 36.87
C PHE A 220 -24.67 13.67 37.65
N LEU A 221 -24.40 14.68 38.49
CA LEU A 221 -23.71 14.70 39.80
C LEU A 221 -22.31 14.08 40.06
N ARG A 222 -21.37 15.00 40.31
CA ARG A 222 -20.52 15.22 41.52
C ARG A 222 -19.64 14.08 42.11
N HIS A 223 -18.35 14.46 42.25
CA HIS A 223 -17.43 14.27 43.40
C HIS A 223 -16.57 12.98 43.49
N ILE A 224 -15.23 13.10 43.39
CA ILE A 224 -14.26 12.99 44.52
C ILE A 224 -12.78 12.86 44.05
N GLN A 225 -11.97 13.72 44.67
CA GLN A 225 -10.54 13.72 45.07
C GLN A 225 -9.37 13.23 44.18
N ARG A 226 -8.40 14.17 44.10
CA ARG A 226 -6.96 14.02 43.85
C ARG A 226 -6.27 13.17 44.92
N GLN A 227 -5.31 12.32 44.54
CA GLN A 227 -4.03 12.12 45.26
C GLN A 227 -2.90 11.59 44.35
N SER A 228 -1.69 12.10 44.65
CA SER A 228 -0.31 11.58 44.44
C SER A 228 0.15 11.10 43.05
N GLY A 229 1.32 11.48 42.50
CA GLY A 229 2.56 12.00 43.09
C GLY A 229 3.66 10.92 43.13
N SER A 230 4.79 11.17 42.43
CA SER A 230 6.08 10.43 42.40
C SER A 230 6.03 8.98 41.88
N ASP A 231 6.91 8.44 41.02
CA ASP A 231 8.33 8.66 40.77
C ASP A 231 8.67 8.33 39.30
N HIS A 232 9.71 8.96 38.73
CA HIS A 232 10.33 8.56 37.46
C HIS A 232 11.82 8.28 37.72
N SER A 233 12.17 7.01 37.81
CA SER A 233 13.55 6.55 37.73
C SER A 233 13.98 6.42 36.27
N CYS A 234 14.95 7.25 35.88
CA CYS A 234 15.72 7.14 34.64
C CYS A 234 16.40 5.76 34.53
N PHE A 235 16.35 5.16 33.33
CA PHE A 235 17.36 4.21 32.89
C PHE A 235 17.88 4.63 31.52
N VAL A 236 19.16 5.01 31.51
CA VAL A 236 20.01 5.22 30.34
C VAL A 236 20.70 3.89 30.07
N ILE A 237 20.52 3.29 28.88
CA ILE A 237 21.45 2.26 28.39
C ILE A 237 21.76 2.48 26.89
N CYS A 238 23.02 2.84 26.68
CA CYS A 238 23.94 2.66 25.55
C CYS A 238 23.42 2.50 24.11
N ARG A 239 23.85 3.46 23.28
CA ARG A 239 24.10 3.34 21.84
C ARG A 239 24.96 2.09 21.55
N ARG A 240 24.52 1.29 20.58
CA ARG A 240 25.40 0.47 19.75
C ARG A 240 25.13 0.78 18.29
N GLU A 241 26.22 1.00 17.58
CA GLU A 241 26.30 1.37 16.18
C GLU A 241 25.71 0.27 15.29
N THR A 242 24.96 0.70 14.27
CA THR A 242 24.42 -0.13 13.18
C THR A 242 25.56 -0.64 12.29
N PRO A 243 25.61 -1.94 11.93
CA PRO A 243 26.52 -2.42 10.92
C PRO A 243 26.02 -2.06 9.51
N HIS A 244 26.93 -1.54 8.70
CA HIS A 244 26.82 -1.42 7.24
C HIS A 244 26.57 -2.82 6.62
N ILE A 245 25.58 -2.94 5.73
CA ILE A 245 25.47 -4.09 4.82
C ILE A 245 25.59 -3.55 3.40
N ASP A 246 26.72 -3.92 2.79
CA ASP A 246 27.07 -3.74 1.39
C ASP A 246 26.63 -5.02 0.64
N LEU A 247 25.90 -4.84 -0.46
CA LEU A 247 25.59 -5.91 -1.41
C LEU A 247 25.97 -5.42 -2.81
N GLN A 248 27.27 -5.39 -3.09
CA GLN A 248 27.78 -5.36 -4.46
C GLN A 248 28.62 -6.59 -4.74
N GLY A 249 28.06 -7.49 -5.56
CA GLY A 249 28.84 -8.32 -6.47
C GLY A 249 29.42 -7.42 -7.56
N THR A 250 30.74 -7.45 -7.67
CA THR A 250 31.62 -6.59 -8.45
C THR A 250 31.35 -6.53 -9.95
N ASN A 251 31.36 -5.33 -10.54
CA ASN A 251 32.37 -4.96 -11.55
C ASN A 251 32.49 -3.43 -11.71
N ARG A 252 33.73 -2.92 -11.73
CA ARG A 252 34.07 -1.49 -11.91
C ARG A 252 34.11 -1.14 -13.41
N ASP A 253 33.59 0.02 -13.81
CA ASP A 253 34.38 1.19 -14.25
C ASP A 253 33.49 2.43 -14.55
N PRO A 254 34.05 3.66 -14.65
CA PRO A 254 33.47 4.83 -14.04
C PRO A 254 32.87 5.82 -15.05
N LYS A 255 31.77 6.45 -14.67
CA LYS A 255 31.45 7.85 -15.01
C LYS A 255 30.36 8.33 -14.06
N GLY A 256 30.68 9.40 -13.34
CA GLY A 256 29.83 9.96 -12.29
C GLY A 256 28.47 10.40 -12.79
N VAL A 257 27.44 10.03 -12.04
CA VAL A 257 26.13 10.66 -12.02
C VAL A 257 25.69 10.70 -10.56
N GLU A 258 25.19 11.86 -10.14
CA GLU A 258 24.67 12.17 -8.79
C GLU A 258 23.56 11.21 -8.34
N PRO A 259 23.33 11.04 -7.02
CA PRO A 259 22.45 9.99 -6.50
C PRO A 259 20.97 10.39 -6.63
N ASN A 260 20.27 9.76 -7.56
CA ASN A 260 18.81 9.71 -7.55
C ASN A 260 18.30 8.77 -6.45
N ALA A 261 17.19 9.17 -5.81
CA ALA A 261 16.49 8.43 -4.75
C ALA A 261 16.19 6.95 -5.15
N PRO A 262 16.18 6.01 -4.18
CA PRO A 262 16.09 4.59 -4.48
C PRO A 262 14.71 4.21 -5.08
N GLN A 263 14.69 3.87 -6.37
CA GLN A 263 13.60 3.14 -7.00
C GLN A 263 13.67 1.68 -6.55
N LEU A 264 12.75 1.26 -5.67
CA LEU A 264 12.54 -0.15 -5.35
C LEU A 264 11.58 -0.75 -6.38
N CYS A 265 12.13 -1.36 -7.43
CA CYS A 265 11.39 -2.24 -8.35
C CYS A 265 11.39 -3.66 -7.78
N PHE A 266 10.23 -4.18 -7.40
CA PHE A 266 10.10 -5.56 -6.92
C PHE A 266 9.96 -6.53 -8.10
N GLY A 267 11.03 -7.26 -8.40
CA GLY A 267 10.96 -8.49 -9.21
C GLY A 267 10.42 -9.64 -8.36
N LEU A 268 9.47 -10.39 -8.90
CA LEU A 268 9.15 -11.74 -8.44
C LEU A 268 10.09 -12.72 -9.15
#